data_AF-B8LP18-F1
#
_entry.id   AF-B8LP18-F1
#
_cell.length_a   1.000
_cell.length_b   1.000
_cell.length_c   1.000
_cell.angle_alpha   90.00
_cell.angle_beta   90.00
_cell.angle_gamma   90.00
#
_symmetry.space_group_name_H-M   'P 1'
#
loop_
_entity.id
_entity.type
_entity.pdbx_description
1 polymer ?
#
loop_
_entity_poly.entity_id
_entity_poly.type
_entity_poly.pdbx_seq_one_letter_code
_entity_poly.pdbx_strand_id
1 'polypeptide(L)'
;MHSPWYNSNSYHYMEGESMRVQFESWFTKYKVDVVFAGHVHAYERSKRVSNVAYNIVNRECTPIFDPSSPVYITIGDGGNVEGLAANFTEPQPKYSAFREASFGHAILEIKNRTHAFYHWHRNQDGDAVVGDSQWLYNRYSYPHNEPTTRS
;
A
#
# COMPACT_ATOMS: atom_id res chain seq x y z
N MET A 1 -7.91 3.63 6.90
CA MET A 1 -8.48 2.58 7.78
C MET A 1 -7.40 2.14 8.77
N HIS A 2 -7.69 1.34 9.80
CA HIS A 2 -6.62 0.91 10.73
C HIS A 2 -5.90 -0.34 10.21
N SER A 3 -6.59 -1.49 10.10
CA SER A 3 -6.00 -2.75 9.62
C SER A 3 -5.81 -2.73 8.08
N PRO A 4 -4.60 -3.04 7.57
CA PRO A 4 -4.34 -3.12 6.13
C PRO A 4 -5.00 -4.34 5.49
N TRP A 5 -5.45 -4.20 4.24
CA TRP A 5 -5.98 -5.32 3.42
C TRP A 5 -4.88 -6.06 2.66
N TYR A 6 -3.89 -5.32 2.19
CA TYR A 6 -2.68 -5.88 1.59
C TYR A 6 -1.55 -5.67 2.60
N ASN A 7 -1.10 -6.78 3.19
CA ASN A 7 -0.05 -6.84 4.19
C ASN A 7 0.78 -8.09 3.95
N SER A 8 2.07 -7.92 3.66
CA SER A 8 3.03 -9.02 3.52
C SER A 8 3.89 -9.20 4.78
N ASN A 9 3.57 -8.53 5.88
CA ASN A 9 4.14 -8.79 7.18
C ASN A 9 3.44 -9.98 7.85
N SER A 10 4.20 -10.80 8.55
CA SER A 10 3.66 -11.92 9.33
C SER A 10 2.80 -11.43 10.51
N TYR A 11 3.09 -10.23 11.03
CA TYR A 11 2.28 -9.59 12.06
C TYR A 11 0.97 -9.07 11.45
N HIS A 12 -0.17 -9.46 12.05
CA HIS A 12 -1.52 -9.18 11.55
C HIS A 12 -1.77 -9.63 10.10
N TYR A 13 -1.10 -10.70 9.67
CA TYR A 13 -1.30 -11.26 8.33
C TYR A 13 -2.75 -11.70 8.12
N MET A 14 -3.36 -11.27 7.01
CA MET A 14 -4.74 -11.56 6.62
C MET A 14 -5.85 -11.05 7.55
N GLU A 15 -5.55 -10.23 8.57
CA GLU A 15 -6.59 -9.69 9.47
C GLU A 15 -7.60 -8.78 8.74
N GLY A 16 -7.14 -8.07 7.70
CA GLY A 16 -7.97 -7.20 6.86
C GLY A 16 -8.90 -7.91 5.87
N GLU A 17 -8.82 -9.24 5.71
CA GLU A 17 -9.52 -9.97 4.65
C GLU A 17 -11.04 -9.81 4.71
N SER A 18 -11.62 -9.79 5.91
CA SER A 18 -13.08 -9.63 6.09
C SER A 18 -13.59 -8.31 5.50
N MET A 19 -12.88 -7.20 5.73
CA MET A 19 -13.20 -5.90 5.14
C MET A 19 -12.86 -5.85 3.65
N ARG A 20 -11.75 -6.47 3.22
CA ARG A 20 -11.37 -6.52 1.80
C ARG A 20 -12.47 -7.15 0.95
N VAL A 21 -12.98 -8.32 1.36
CA VAL A 21 -14.08 -9.01 0.66
C VAL A 21 -15.32 -8.13 0.52
N GLN A 22 -15.63 -7.33 1.54
CA GLN A 22 -16.83 -6.50 1.53
C GLN A 22 -16.69 -5.22 0.67
N PHE A 23 -15.50 -4.63 0.60
CA PHE A 23 -15.34 -3.25 0.13
C PHE A 23 -14.34 -3.06 -1.02
N GLU A 24 -13.43 -3.99 -1.28
CA GLU A 24 -12.40 -3.83 -2.32
C GLU A 24 -13.02 -3.58 -3.71
N SER A 25 -14.09 -4.32 -4.04
CA SER A 25 -14.81 -4.12 -5.31
C SER A 25 -15.35 -2.69 -5.47
N TRP A 26 -15.73 -2.03 -4.37
CA TRP A 26 -16.17 -0.63 -4.41
C TRP A 26 -14.99 0.30 -4.61
N PHE A 27 -13.85 0.03 -3.99
CA PHE A 27 -12.66 0.87 -4.13
C PHE A 27 -12.13 0.85 -5.57
N THR A 28 -12.12 -0.32 -6.20
CA THR A 28 -11.82 -0.49 -7.62
C THR A 28 -12.86 0.21 -8.50
N LYS A 29 -14.17 0.01 -8.23
CA LYS A 29 -15.27 0.61 -9.01
C LYS A 29 -15.22 2.15 -8.99
N TYR A 30 -14.96 2.74 -7.82
CA TYR A 30 -14.89 4.18 -7.62
C TYR A 30 -13.49 4.75 -7.81
N LYS A 31 -12.55 3.93 -8.27
CA LYS A 31 -11.20 4.37 -8.68
C LYS A 31 -10.48 5.14 -7.57
N VAL A 32 -10.52 4.61 -6.35
CA VAL A 32 -9.79 5.20 -5.21
C VAL A 32 -8.31 5.31 -5.59
N ASP A 33 -7.69 6.47 -5.33
CA ASP A 33 -6.30 6.70 -5.69
C ASP A 33 -5.32 5.94 -4.79
N VAL A 34 -5.52 6.06 -3.47
CA VAL A 34 -4.65 5.52 -2.43
C VAL A 34 -5.45 5.20 -1.17
N VAL A 35 -5.06 4.14 -0.46
CA VAL A 35 -5.62 3.74 0.84
C VAL A 35 -4.49 3.69 1.87
N PHE A 36 -4.63 4.45 2.95
CA PHE A 36 -3.70 4.43 4.07
C PHE A 36 -4.22 3.56 5.22
N ALA A 37 -3.32 2.74 5.76
CA ALA A 37 -3.52 1.90 6.93
C ALA A 37 -2.33 2.01 7.90
N GLY A 38 -2.54 1.65 9.16
CA GLY A 38 -1.49 1.53 10.18
C GLY A 38 -1.45 0.10 10.65
N HIS A 39 -1.60 -0.10 11.97
CA HIS A 39 -1.76 -1.40 12.65
C HIS A 39 -0.50 -2.27 12.64
N VAL A 40 0.07 -2.54 11.47
CA VAL A 40 1.37 -3.21 11.35
C VAL A 40 2.48 -2.18 11.55
N HIS A 41 3.40 -2.48 12.45
CA HIS A 41 4.47 -1.59 12.88
C HIS A 41 5.67 -1.58 11.92
N ALA A 42 5.39 -1.32 10.65
CA ALA A 42 6.36 -1.25 9.56
C ALA A 42 5.77 -0.41 8.41
N TYR A 43 6.61 -0.15 7.41
CA TYR A 43 6.21 0.50 6.16
C TYR A 43 6.03 -0.54 5.05
N GLU A 44 4.94 -0.44 4.30
CA GLU A 44 4.73 -1.21 3.07
C GLU A 44 3.88 -0.43 2.05
N ARG A 45 4.27 -0.51 0.77
CA ARG A 45 3.53 0.04 -0.36
C ARG A 45 3.24 -1.04 -1.39
N SER A 46 1.97 -1.19 -1.76
CA SER A 46 1.54 -2.12 -2.80
C SER A 46 1.71 -1.54 -4.21
N LYS A 47 1.64 -2.41 -5.21
CA LYS A 47 1.24 -2.04 -6.57
C LYS A 47 -0.27 -1.84 -6.63
N ARG A 48 -0.77 -1.27 -7.72
CA ARG A 48 -2.21 -1.24 -8.00
C ARG A 48 -2.68 -2.64 -8.38
N VAL A 49 -3.29 -3.33 -7.42
CA VAL A 49 -3.80 -4.68 -7.59
C VAL A 49 -5.24 -4.76 -7.10
N SER A 50 -5.98 -5.74 -7.63
CA SER A 50 -7.25 -6.17 -7.06
C SER A 50 -7.30 -7.69 -6.94
N ASN A 51 -8.11 -8.16 -5.98
CA ASN A 51 -8.45 -9.58 -5.81
C ASN A 51 -9.96 -9.76 -5.60
N VAL A 52 -10.73 -9.25 -6.56
CA VAL A 52 -12.21 -9.15 -6.49
C VAL A 52 -12.94 -10.16 -7.38
N ALA A 53 -12.21 -10.98 -8.14
CA ALA A 53 -12.79 -11.91 -9.10
C ALA A 53 -13.32 -13.21 -8.47
N TYR A 54 -12.87 -13.57 -7.27
CA TYR A 54 -13.19 -14.82 -6.61
C TYR A 54 -14.71 -15.02 -6.39
N ASN A 55 -15.25 -16.15 -6.84
CA ASN A 55 -16.67 -16.51 -6.69
C ASN A 55 -16.90 -17.93 -6.13
N ILE A 56 -15.93 -18.46 -5.37
CA ILE A 56 -15.86 -19.86 -4.90
C ILE A 56 -15.55 -20.87 -6.02
N VAL A 57 -16.33 -20.86 -7.11
CA VAL A 57 -16.26 -21.87 -8.17
C VAL A 57 -15.06 -21.65 -9.09
N ASN A 58 -14.78 -20.40 -9.47
CA ASN A 58 -13.71 -20.04 -10.40
C ASN A 58 -12.31 -20.14 -9.78
N ARG A 59 -12.21 -20.11 -8.44
CA ARG A 59 -10.94 -20.13 -7.68
C ARG A 59 -9.98 -19.01 -8.06
N GLU A 60 -10.47 -17.90 -8.61
CA GLU A 60 -9.67 -16.74 -8.98
C GLU A 60 -9.33 -15.89 -7.74
N CYS A 61 -8.37 -16.35 -6.94
CA CYS A 61 -7.99 -15.76 -5.65
C CYS A 61 -6.58 -15.14 -5.63
N THR A 62 -5.95 -14.97 -6.80
CA THR A 62 -4.63 -14.34 -6.91
C THR A 62 -4.81 -12.85 -7.21
N PRO A 63 -4.21 -11.94 -6.41
CA PRO A 63 -4.18 -10.53 -6.75
C PRO A 63 -3.54 -10.29 -8.12
N ILE A 64 -4.24 -9.55 -8.99
CA ILE A 64 -3.77 -9.19 -10.33
C ILE A 64 -3.56 -7.69 -10.43
N PHE A 65 -2.67 -7.27 -11.34
CA PHE A 65 -2.50 -5.85 -11.64
C PHE A 65 -3.81 -5.26 -12.19
N ASP A 66 -4.23 -4.14 -11.62
CA ASP A 66 -5.46 -3.45 -12.00
C ASP A 66 -5.27 -1.93 -11.86
N PRO A 67 -5.18 -1.18 -12.97
CA PRO A 67 -4.92 0.25 -12.92
C PRO A 67 -6.08 1.07 -12.32
N SER A 68 -7.27 0.49 -12.19
CA SER A 68 -8.42 1.13 -11.51
C SER A 68 -8.38 0.97 -9.99
N SER A 69 -7.50 0.12 -9.46
CA SER A 69 -7.41 -0.15 -8.03
C SER A 69 -6.44 0.81 -7.33
N PRO A 70 -6.67 1.10 -6.03
CA PRO A 70 -5.80 1.98 -5.27
C PRO A 70 -4.40 1.39 -5.07
N VAL A 71 -3.46 2.27 -4.74
CA VAL A 71 -2.23 1.88 -4.04
C VAL A 71 -2.59 1.72 -2.56
N TYR A 72 -2.24 0.59 -1.96
CA TYR A 72 -2.39 0.37 -0.52
C TYR A 72 -1.07 0.68 0.18
N ILE A 73 -1.12 1.48 1.23
CA ILE A 73 0.05 1.90 2.00
C ILE A 73 -0.19 1.60 3.48
N THR A 74 0.71 0.80 4.05
CA THR A 74 0.85 0.59 5.48
C THR A 74 1.90 1.57 6.00
N ILE A 75 1.50 2.44 6.93
CA ILE A 75 2.33 3.48 7.56
C ILE A 75 2.08 3.48 9.08
N GLY A 76 2.20 2.29 9.70
CA GLY A 76 1.98 2.06 11.13
C GLY A 76 3.24 2.19 11.98
N ASP A 77 4.32 2.71 11.40
CA ASP A 77 5.69 2.76 11.87
C ASP A 77 6.02 4.04 12.66
N GLY A 78 5.04 4.63 13.35
CA GLY A 78 5.19 5.91 14.06
C GLY A 78 5.99 5.89 15.37
N GLY A 79 6.58 4.75 15.79
CA GLY A 79 7.36 4.66 17.03
C GLY A 79 6.60 4.14 18.26
N ASN A 80 5.68 3.18 18.06
CA ASN A 80 4.96 2.57 19.19
C ASN A 80 5.88 1.76 20.12
N VAL A 81 5.41 1.52 21.35
CA VAL A 81 6.18 0.84 22.41
C VAL A 81 6.38 -0.67 22.19
N GLU A 82 5.58 -1.29 21.32
CA GLU A 82 5.67 -2.72 21.01
C GLU A 82 6.85 -3.03 20.07
N GLY A 83 7.39 -2.00 19.41
CA GLY A 83 8.54 -2.11 18.52
C GLY A 83 8.16 -2.35 17.06
N LEU A 84 9.17 -2.64 16.24
CA LEU A 84 9.03 -2.84 14.79
C LEU A 84 8.60 -4.27 14.45
N ALA A 85 7.69 -4.40 13.48
CA ALA A 85 7.32 -5.67 12.88
C ALA A 85 8.31 -6.04 11.76
N ALA A 86 9.43 -6.69 12.09
CA ALA A 86 10.51 -6.96 11.12
C ALA A 86 10.31 -8.20 10.23
N ASN A 87 9.35 -9.07 10.55
CA ASN A 87 9.18 -10.34 9.87
C ASN A 87 8.20 -10.24 8.70
N PHE A 88 8.73 -10.22 7.48
CA PHE A 88 7.92 -10.28 6.25
C PHE A 88 7.84 -11.70 5.68
N THR A 89 6.77 -11.98 4.94
CA THR A 89 6.63 -13.23 4.18
C THR A 89 7.65 -13.26 3.06
N GLU A 90 8.32 -14.40 2.87
CA GLU A 90 9.29 -14.61 1.79
C GLU A 90 8.82 -15.70 0.80
N PRO A 91 9.04 -15.51 -0.52
CA PRO A 91 9.58 -14.30 -1.17
C PRO A 91 8.60 -13.12 -1.10
N GLN A 92 9.08 -11.89 -1.36
CA GLN A 92 8.20 -10.73 -1.50
C GLN A 92 7.07 -11.01 -2.51
N PRO A 93 5.79 -10.93 -2.10
CA PRO A 93 4.69 -11.23 -2.99
C PRO A 93 4.59 -10.17 -4.08
N LYS A 94 4.15 -10.58 -5.28
CA LYS A 94 4.14 -9.71 -6.47
C LYS A 94 3.35 -8.41 -6.32
N TYR A 95 2.37 -8.38 -5.41
CA TYR A 95 1.57 -7.19 -5.10
C TYR A 95 2.33 -6.15 -4.26
N SER A 96 3.36 -6.54 -3.52
CA SER A 96 4.18 -5.63 -2.71
C SER A 96 5.21 -4.96 -3.62
N ALA A 97 5.26 -3.63 -3.61
CA ALA A 97 6.21 -2.84 -4.39
C ALA A 97 7.45 -2.50 -3.58
N PHE A 98 7.26 -2.08 -2.34
CA PHE A 98 8.32 -1.76 -1.39
C PHE A 98 7.84 -2.10 0.02
N ARG A 99 8.76 -2.56 0.89
CA ARG A 99 8.47 -2.85 2.29
C ARG A 99 9.75 -2.74 3.12
N GLU A 100 9.66 -2.14 4.30
CA GLU A 100 10.79 -1.98 5.21
C GLU A 100 10.30 -1.84 6.65
N ALA A 101 11.03 -2.44 7.60
CA ALA A 101 10.80 -2.26 9.03
C ALA A 101 11.77 -1.21 9.58
N SER A 102 11.36 0.05 9.46
CA SER A 102 12.01 1.22 10.07
C SER A 102 10.92 2.11 10.63
N PHE A 103 11.21 2.87 11.69
CA PHE A 103 10.28 3.91 12.13
C PHE A 103 10.35 5.11 11.18
N GLY A 104 9.24 5.79 11.01
CA GLY A 104 9.16 6.85 10.03
C GLY A 104 7.83 7.58 10.00
N HIS A 105 7.72 8.44 8.99
CA HIS A 105 6.49 9.11 8.63
C HIS A 105 6.48 9.39 7.12
N ALA A 106 5.31 9.71 6.57
CA ALA A 106 5.19 10.00 5.15
C ALA A 106 4.42 11.30 4.90
N ILE A 107 4.68 11.89 3.74
CA ILE A 107 4.07 13.13 3.28
C ILE A 107 3.42 12.85 1.92
N LEU A 108 2.17 13.27 1.78
CA LEU A 108 1.43 13.28 0.52
C LEU A 108 1.24 14.73 0.05
N GLU A 109 1.95 15.10 -1.01
CA GLU A 109 1.89 16.44 -1.59
C GLU A 109 1.03 16.45 -2.84
N ILE A 110 -0.22 16.91 -2.72
CA ILE A 110 -1.12 17.10 -3.87
C ILE A 110 -0.64 18.31 -4.66
N LYS A 111 -0.17 18.10 -5.90
CA LYS A 111 0.34 19.18 -6.76
C LYS A 111 -0.76 19.82 -7.57
N ASN A 112 -1.66 19.02 -8.13
CA ASN A 112 -2.78 19.45 -8.95
C ASN A 112 -3.77 18.28 -9.14
N ARG A 113 -4.78 18.46 -9.99
CA ARG A 113 -5.81 17.43 -10.25
C ARG A 113 -5.28 16.11 -10.83
N THR A 114 -4.06 16.08 -11.35
CA THR A 114 -3.48 14.90 -12.02
C THR A 114 -2.33 14.25 -11.24
N HIS A 115 -1.61 15.00 -10.41
CA HIS A 115 -0.40 14.52 -9.73
C HIS A 115 -0.42 14.79 -8.23
N ALA A 116 -0.03 13.77 -7.47
CA ALA A 116 0.42 13.90 -6.09
C ALA A 116 1.78 13.22 -5.95
N PHE A 117 2.66 13.76 -5.10
CA PHE A 117 3.94 13.14 -4.77
C PHE A 117 3.88 12.57 -3.37
N TYR A 118 4.05 11.26 -3.24
CA TYR A 118 4.12 10.55 -1.98
C TYR A 118 5.57 10.22 -1.66
N HIS A 119 6.02 10.50 -0.45
CA HIS A 119 7.36 10.15 0.02
C HIS A 119 7.36 9.78 1.50
N TRP A 120 8.15 8.77 1.84
CA TRP A 120 8.32 8.23 3.19
C TRP A 120 9.75 8.50 3.68
N HIS A 121 9.87 8.89 4.95
CA HIS A 121 11.11 9.27 5.62
C HIS A 121 11.33 8.39 6.82
N ARG A 122 12.56 7.87 6.95
CA ARG A 122 12.98 7.05 8.09
C ARG A 122 13.51 7.95 9.20
N ASN A 123 13.19 7.63 10.45
CA ASN A 123 13.63 8.42 11.59
C ASN A 123 15.14 8.40 11.80
N GLN A 124 15.83 7.35 11.35
CA GLN A 124 17.30 7.25 11.44
C GLN A 124 18.05 8.04 10.36
N ASP A 125 17.36 8.50 9.31
CA ASP A 125 17.98 9.33 8.29
C ASP A 125 17.82 10.81 8.63
N GLY A 126 18.51 11.69 7.90
CA GLY A 126 18.24 13.13 8.01
C GLY A 126 16.87 13.48 7.40
N ASP A 127 16.21 14.53 7.91
CA ASP A 127 14.85 14.95 7.53
C ASP A 127 14.60 15.14 6.02
N ALA A 128 15.65 15.32 5.21
CA ALA A 128 15.55 15.48 3.77
C ALA A 128 15.71 14.17 2.97
N VAL A 129 16.06 13.06 3.64
CA VAL A 129 16.38 11.78 3.00
C VAL A 129 15.12 10.95 2.85
N VAL A 130 14.72 10.76 1.61
CA VAL A 130 13.55 9.96 1.23
C VAL A 130 13.92 8.47 1.18
N GLY A 131 13.29 7.66 2.02
CA GLY A 131 13.44 6.20 2.04
C GLY A 131 12.70 5.50 0.90
N ASP A 132 11.48 5.95 0.59
CA ASP A 132 10.70 5.51 -0.57
C ASP A 132 9.85 6.66 -1.11
N SER A 133 9.62 6.67 -2.43
CA SER A 133 8.72 7.66 -3.04
C SER A 133 8.01 7.15 -4.28
N GLN A 134 6.86 7.76 -4.54
CA GLN A 134 6.02 7.46 -5.69
C GLN A 134 5.25 8.71 -6.13
N TRP A 135 5.36 9.04 -7.41
CA TRP A 135 4.34 9.88 -8.05
C TRP A 135 3.05 9.09 -8.17
N LEU A 136 1.95 9.63 -7.66
CA LEU A 136 0.62 9.08 -7.81
C LEU A 136 -0.12 9.86 -8.89
N TYR A 137 -0.62 9.15 -9.90
CA TYR A 137 -1.42 9.74 -10.96
C TYR A 137 -2.91 9.55 -10.67
N ASN A 138 -3.67 10.64 -10.72
CA ASN A 138 -5.08 10.62 -10.34
C ASN A 138 -5.89 9.67 -11.25
N ARG A 139 -6.60 8.69 -10.65
CA ARG A 139 -7.34 7.65 -11.38
C ARG A 139 -8.54 8.16 -12.18
N TYR A 140 -8.96 9.40 -11.96
CA TYR A 140 -10.03 10.02 -12.73
C TYR A 140 -9.49 10.93 -13.84
N SER A 141 -8.64 11.90 -13.48
CA SER A 141 -8.16 12.96 -14.37
C SER A 141 -6.92 12.57 -15.19
N TYR A 142 -6.18 11.53 -14.78
CA TYR A 142 -4.95 11.08 -15.44
C TYR A 142 -4.66 9.58 -15.18
N PRO A 143 -5.49 8.65 -15.68
CA PRO A 143 -5.43 7.22 -15.36
C PRO A 143 -4.32 6.46 -16.10
N HIS A 144 -3.09 6.98 -16.06
CA HIS A 144 -1.91 6.32 -16.61
C HIS A 144 -1.18 5.51 -15.53
N ASN A 145 -0.38 4.55 -15.97
CA ASN A 145 0.51 3.82 -15.07
C ASN A 145 1.59 4.77 -14.55
N GLU A 146 1.81 4.73 -13.24
CA GLU A 146 2.95 5.38 -12.62
C GLU A 146 4.26 4.76 -13.14
N PRO A 147 5.32 5.56 -13.33
CA PRO A 147 6.63 5.02 -13.64
C PRO A 147 7.10 4.12 -12.49
N THR A 148 7.60 2.94 -12.82
CA THR A 148 8.28 2.07 -11.85
C THR A 148 9.57 2.75 -11.41
N THR A 149 9.60 3.26 -10.18
CA THR A 149 10.86 3.61 -9.51
C THR A 149 11.62 2.31 -9.28
N ARG A 150 12.80 2.19 -9.90
CA ARG A 150 13.76 1.14 -9.53
C ARG A 150 14.37 1.59 -8.20
N SER A 151 14.00 0.94 -7.11
CA SER A 151 14.78 0.93 -5.86
C SER A 151 16.03 0.10 -6.05
#